data_AF-A0A355D8Z9-F1
#
_entry.id   AF-A0A355D8Z9-F1
#
_cell.length_a   1.000
_cell.length_b   1.000
_cell.length_c   1.000
_cell.angle_alpha   90.00
_cell.angle_beta   90.00
_cell.angle_gamma   90.00
#
_symmetry.space_group_name_H-M   'P 1'
#
loop_
_entity.id
_entity.type
_entity.pdbx_description
1 polymer ?
#
loop_
_entity_poly.entity_id
_entity_poly.type
_entity_poly.pdbx_seq_one_letter_code
_entity_poly.pdbx_strand_id
1 'polypeptide(L)'
;MKSYNKVIFELSCEGKVGYTLPQIDVEDINIESVIPKNMLREEDAYLPQVSEVDVVRHYTALSNKNYCVDKGFYPLGSCTMKYNPKINEDVAMFSGFSKIHPKES
;
A
#
# COMPACT_ATOMS: atom_id res chain seq x y z
N MET A 1 -21.66 14.35 9.68
CA MET A 1 -20.32 13.77 9.40
C MET A 1 -19.74 14.55 8.22
N LYS A 2 -18.60 15.24 8.36
CA LYS A 2 -18.04 16.02 7.23
C LYS A 2 -17.72 15.05 6.08
N SER A 3 -18.15 15.41 4.87
CA SER A 3 -17.89 14.61 3.67
C SER A 3 -16.39 14.64 3.35
N TYR A 4 -15.69 13.52 3.54
CA TYR A 4 -14.28 13.38 3.18
C TYR A 4 -14.20 12.96 1.70
N ASN A 5 -13.92 13.89 0.78
CA ASN A 5 -13.90 13.61 -0.68
C ASN A 5 -12.55 13.89 -1.35
N LYS A 6 -11.48 14.08 -0.56
CA LYS A 6 -10.18 14.40 -1.11
C LYS A 6 -9.43 13.16 -1.62
N VAL A 7 -8.79 13.28 -2.78
CA VAL A 7 -7.81 12.28 -3.23
C VAL A 7 -6.54 12.41 -2.41
N ILE A 8 -5.74 11.34 -2.32
CA ILE A 8 -4.52 11.34 -1.47
C ILE A 8 -3.52 12.43 -1.89
N PHE A 9 -3.47 12.77 -3.18
CA PHE A 9 -2.61 13.84 -3.71
C PHE A 9 -3.01 15.25 -3.24
N GLU A 10 -4.28 15.49 -2.92
CA GLU A 10 -4.75 16.76 -2.35
C GLU A 10 -4.43 16.90 -0.85
N LEU A 11 -4.03 15.80 -0.20
CA LEU A 11 -3.49 15.81 1.16
C LEU A 11 -1.96 15.95 1.18
N SER A 12 -1.33 15.83 0.01
CA SER A 12 0.13 15.87 -0.13
C SER A 12 0.68 17.21 0.34
N CYS A 13 1.74 17.16 1.14
CA CYS A 13 2.55 18.32 1.50
C CYS A 13 4.01 17.94 1.35
N GLU A 14 4.77 18.77 0.65
CA GLU A 14 6.20 18.55 0.41
C GLU A 14 6.96 18.31 1.72
N GLY A 15 7.86 17.33 1.71
CA GLY A 15 8.68 16.89 2.84
C GLY A 15 8.00 15.93 3.82
N LYS A 16 6.68 15.66 3.70
CA LYS A 16 6.02 14.70 4.59
C LYS A 16 6.41 13.25 4.27
N VAL A 17 6.75 12.51 5.32
CA VAL A 17 7.11 11.10 5.26
C VAL A 17 6.11 10.27 6.06
N GLY A 18 5.57 9.23 5.45
CA GLY A 18 4.57 8.34 6.04
C GLY A 18 5.05 6.90 6.27
N TYR A 19 6.37 6.68 6.17
CA TYR A 19 7.00 5.38 6.31
C TYR A 19 8.27 5.48 7.16
N THR A 20 8.73 4.34 7.66
CA THR A 20 10.05 4.19 8.26
C THR A 20 10.71 2.98 7.61
N LEU A 21 11.89 3.18 7.04
CA LEU A 21 12.69 2.10 6.48
C LEU A 21 13.59 1.53 7.59
N PRO A 22 13.95 0.23 7.52
CA PRO A 22 15.00 -0.31 8.37
C PRO A 22 16.32 0.45 8.13
N GLN A 23 17.23 0.36 9.10
CA GLN A 23 18.57 0.90 8.93
C GLN A 23 19.24 0.23 7.73
N ILE A 24 19.93 1.04 6.93
CA ILE A 24 20.72 0.57 5.81
C ILE A 24 21.83 -0.32 6.36
N ASP A 25 21.88 -1.56 5.91
CA ASP A 25 22.83 -2.60 6.32
C ASP A 25 23.97 -2.79 5.29
N VAL A 26 24.03 -1.90 4.29
CA VAL A 26 25.04 -1.87 3.22
C VAL A 26 25.80 -0.54 3.22
N GLU A 27 26.93 -0.52 2.54
CA GLU A 27 27.73 0.70 2.37
C GLU A 27 26.98 1.74 1.53
N ASP A 28 27.10 3.01 1.91
CA ASP A 28 26.55 4.12 1.14
C ASP A 28 27.40 4.34 -0.11
N ILE A 29 26.77 4.20 -1.28
CA ILE A 29 27.42 4.29 -2.58
C ILE A 29 26.84 5.44 -3.39
N ASN A 30 27.72 6.19 -4.06
CA ASN A 30 27.27 7.21 -5.00
C ASN A 30 26.60 6.55 -6.21
N ILE A 31 25.30 6.78 -6.38
CA ILE A 31 24.47 6.21 -7.45
C ILE A 31 25.04 6.52 -8.85
N GLU A 32 25.62 7.71 -9.06
CA GLU A 32 26.20 8.12 -10.35
C GLU A 32 27.43 7.28 -10.75
N SER A 33 28.05 6.59 -9.79
CA SER A 33 29.17 5.68 -10.06
C SER A 33 28.74 4.29 -10.53
N VAL A 34 27.47 3.93 -10.33
CA VAL A 34 26.93 2.58 -10.61
C VAL A 34 25.95 2.59 -11.78
N ILE A 35 25.16 3.65 -11.91
CA ILE A 35 24.12 3.76 -12.94
C ILE A 35 24.55 4.80 -13.99
N PRO A 36 24.63 4.43 -15.28
CA PRO A 36 24.93 5.37 -16.35
C PRO A 36 23.96 6.56 -16.37
N LYS A 37 24.48 7.77 -16.63
CA LYS A 37 23.70 9.02 -16.57
C LYS A 37 22.42 9.00 -17.40
N ASN A 38 22.45 8.38 -18.58
CA ASN A 38 21.28 8.26 -19.47
C ASN A 38 20.19 7.30 -18.95
N MET A 39 20.44 6.61 -17.85
CA MET A 39 19.49 5.71 -17.17
C MET A 39 19.03 6.28 -15.81
N LEU A 40 19.60 7.41 -15.37
CA LEU A 40 19.18 8.08 -14.16
C LEU A 40 17.85 8.80 -14.40
N ARG A 41 17.00 8.78 -13.38
CA ARG A 41 15.74 9.51 -13.39
C ARG A 41 16.02 11.00 -13.17
N GLU A 42 15.54 11.86 -14.06
CA GLU A 42 15.76 13.32 -13.97
C GLU A 42 14.78 14.05 -13.05
N GLU A 43 13.55 13.54 -12.92
CA GLU A 43 12.50 14.11 -12.09
C GLU A 43 11.96 13.05 -11.13
N ASP A 44 11.64 13.41 -9.89
CA ASP A 44 11.13 12.46 -8.90
C ASP A 44 9.82 11.76 -9.31
N ALA A 45 9.50 10.67 -8.61
CA ALA A 45 8.20 10.03 -8.72
C ALA A 45 7.08 10.95 -8.21
N TYR A 46 6.01 11.09 -8.99
CA TYR A 46 4.80 11.80 -8.55
C TYR A 46 4.01 10.96 -7.54
N LEU A 47 4.59 10.80 -6.35
CA LEU A 47 4.00 10.09 -5.21
C LEU A 47 3.48 11.11 -4.18
N PRO A 48 2.38 10.80 -3.47
CA PRO A 48 1.87 11.68 -2.43
C PRO A 48 2.82 11.70 -1.23
N GLN A 49 3.10 12.89 -0.72
CA GLN A 49 3.91 13.12 0.47
C GLN A 49 2.98 13.38 1.65
N VAL A 50 2.70 12.34 2.44
CA VAL A 50 1.69 12.35 3.51
C VAL A 50 2.23 11.65 4.75
N SER A 51 1.73 12.04 5.93
CA SER A 51 2.10 11.36 7.18
C SER A 51 1.38 10.02 7.31
N GLU A 52 1.88 9.12 8.16
CA GLU A 52 1.24 7.82 8.41
C GLU A 52 -0.23 7.98 8.86
N VAL A 53 -0.49 8.96 9.74
CA VAL A 53 -1.85 9.27 10.22
C VAL A 53 -2.75 9.74 9.07
N ASP A 54 -2.23 10.53 8.13
CA ASP A 54 -2.97 10.97 6.95
C ASP A 54 -3.32 9.77 6.05
N VAL A 55 -2.39 8.83 5.85
CA VAL A 55 -2.60 7.57 5.10
C VAL A 55 -3.70 6.73 5.75
N VAL A 56 -3.59 6.46 7.06
CA VAL A 56 -4.56 5.65 7.81
C VAL A 56 -5.95 6.28 7.74
N ARG A 57 -6.06 7.60 7.97
CA ARG A 57 -7.35 8.32 7.89
C ARG A 57 -7.92 8.27 6.47
N HIS A 58 -7.09 8.45 5.45
CA HIS A 58 -7.52 8.43 4.06
C HIS A 58 -8.15 7.07 3.70
N TYR A 59 -7.43 5.98 3.90
CA TYR A 59 -7.92 4.65 3.49
C TYR A 59 -9.04 4.12 4.39
N THR A 60 -9.08 4.51 5.67
CA THR A 60 -10.23 4.22 6.55
C THR A 60 -11.49 4.96 6.11
N ALA A 61 -11.37 6.22 5.68
CA ALA A 61 -12.50 6.96 5.14
C ALA A 61 -12.98 6.37 3.81
N LEU A 62 -12.04 5.94 2.95
CA LEU A 62 -12.36 5.30 1.67
C LEU A 62 -13.06 3.94 1.85
N SER A 63 -12.61 3.10 2.77
CA SER A 63 -13.25 1.80 3.05
C SER A 63 -14.69 1.96 3.57
N ASN A 64 -14.97 3.03 4.31
CA ASN A 64 -16.32 3.34 4.77
C ASN A 64 -17.28 3.70 3.64
N LYS A 65 -16.78 4.23 2.51
CA LYS A 65 -17.58 4.52 1.32
C LYS A 65 -17.90 3.28 0.48
N ASN A 66 -17.15 2.20 0.63
CA ASN A 66 -17.33 0.99 -0.17
C ASN A 66 -18.40 0.07 0.44
N TYR A 67 -19.21 -0.60 -0.36
CA TYR A 67 -20.04 -1.71 0.13
C TYR A 67 -19.26 -3.02 -0.04
N CYS A 68 -19.38 -3.94 0.91
CA CYS A 68 -18.66 -5.22 0.88
C CYS A 68 -19.46 -6.33 1.57
N VAL A 69 -19.06 -7.58 1.34
CA VAL A 69 -19.72 -8.78 1.91
C VAL A 69 -19.73 -8.75 3.45
N ASP A 70 -18.73 -8.13 4.07
CA ASP A 70 -18.67 -7.98 5.54
C ASP A 70 -19.69 -6.96 6.08
N LYS A 71 -20.18 -6.04 5.25
CA LYS A 71 -21.19 -5.04 5.66
C LYS A 71 -22.62 -5.56 5.54
N GLY A 72 -22.88 -6.51 4.65
CA GLY A 72 -24.22 -7.06 4.47
C GLY A 72 -24.37 -7.92 3.23
N PHE A 73 -25.63 -8.26 2.92
CA PHE A 73 -25.98 -9.19 1.86
C PHE A 73 -25.58 -8.68 0.47
N TYR A 74 -24.90 -9.52 -0.31
CA TYR A 74 -24.31 -9.15 -1.60
C TYR A 74 -24.69 -10.13 -2.73
N PRO A 75 -25.96 -10.14 -3.21
CA PRO A 75 -26.49 -11.17 -4.11
C PRO A 75 -26.14 -10.96 -5.59
N LEU A 76 -24.85 -11.08 -5.93
CA LEU A 76 -24.43 -11.09 -7.33
C LEU A 76 -24.40 -12.52 -7.89
N GLY A 77 -25.30 -12.79 -8.84
CA GLY A 77 -25.31 -14.04 -9.60
C GLY A 77 -24.01 -14.25 -10.37
N SER A 78 -23.58 -15.51 -10.54
CA SER A 78 -22.31 -15.91 -11.17
C SER A 78 -21.03 -15.53 -10.41
N CYS A 79 -21.08 -14.61 -9.44
CA CYS A 79 -19.90 -14.18 -8.68
C CYS A 79 -19.62 -15.01 -7.42
N THR A 80 -20.60 -15.78 -6.92
CA THR A 80 -20.51 -16.57 -5.68
C THR A 80 -19.94 -15.73 -4.52
N MET A 81 -20.58 -14.58 -4.25
CA MET A 81 -20.22 -13.65 -3.16
C MET A 81 -20.54 -14.24 -1.78
N LYS A 82 -19.83 -15.30 -1.40
CA LYS A 82 -19.92 -16.01 -0.13
C LYS A 82 -19.05 -15.34 0.93
N TYR A 83 -19.22 -15.78 2.17
CA TYR A 83 -18.32 -15.41 3.26
C TYR A 83 -16.86 -15.74 2.93
N ASN A 84 -15.96 -14.80 3.23
CA ASN A 84 -14.51 -14.96 3.22
C ASN A 84 -14.02 -15.22 4.66
N PRO A 85 -13.70 -16.48 5.04
CA PRO A 85 -13.22 -16.81 6.38
C PRO A 85 -11.98 -16.00 6.76
N LYS A 86 -12.02 -15.31 7.90
CA LYS A 86 -10.90 -14.46 8.33
C LYS A 86 -9.63 -15.27 8.63
N ILE A 87 -9.80 -16.53 9.04
CA ILE A 87 -8.70 -17.48 9.19
C ILE A 87 -7.89 -17.68 7.91
N ASN A 88 -8.49 -17.49 6.72
CA ASN A 88 -7.75 -17.62 5.48
C ASN A 88 -6.70 -16.52 5.31
N GLU A 89 -6.98 -15.31 5.79
CA GLU A 89 -6.01 -14.21 5.79
C GLU A 89 -4.86 -14.50 6.75
N ASP A 90 -5.18 -15.00 7.95
CA ASP A 90 -4.17 -15.38 8.95
C ASP A 90 -3.25 -16.50 8.42
N VAL A 91 -3.82 -17.52 7.79
CA VAL A 91 -3.07 -18.62 7.18
C VAL A 91 -2.21 -18.11 6.01
N ALA A 92 -2.75 -17.26 5.14
CA ALA A 92 -1.99 -16.69 4.02
C ALA A 92 -0.80 -15.83 4.49
N MET A 93 -0.87 -15.24 5.69
CA MET A 93 0.21 -14.45 6.28
C MET A 93 1.34 -15.30 6.88
N PHE A 94 1.18 -16.62 7.06
CA PHE A 94 2.24 -17.48 7.59
C PHE A 94 3.54 -17.28 6.80
N SER A 95 4.67 -17.18 7.51
CA SER A 95 5.97 -16.89 6.88
C SER A 95 6.37 -17.91 5.84
N GLY A 96 6.01 -19.18 6.04
CA GLY A 96 6.17 -20.26 5.05
C GLY A 96 5.29 -20.13 3.81
N PHE A 97 4.44 -19.11 3.69
CA PHE A 97 3.70 -18.79 2.48
C PHE A 97 4.00 -17.36 2.00
N SER A 98 3.95 -16.37 2.89
CA SER A 98 4.10 -14.95 2.55
C SER A 98 5.55 -14.51 2.26
N LYS A 99 6.55 -15.30 2.65
CA LYS A 99 7.98 -14.97 2.51
C LYS A 99 8.77 -16.01 1.71
N ILE A 100 8.11 -16.77 0.85
CA ILE A 100 8.77 -17.73 -0.05
C ILE A 100 8.92 -17.12 -1.45
N HIS A 101 10.12 -17.19 -2.00
CA HIS A 101 10.33 -16.86 -3.41
C HIS A 101 9.92 -18.06 -4.30
N PRO A 102 9.22 -17.87 -5.44
CA PRO A 102 8.71 -19.00 -6.25
C PRO A 102 9.78 -19.99 -6.74
N LYS A 103 11.03 -19.55 -6.92
CA LYS A 103 12.17 -20.40 -7.31
C LYS A 103 12.83 -21.15 -6.14
N GLU A 104 12.39 -20.93 -4.91
CA GLU A 104 12.87 -21.67 -3.73
C GLU A 104 12.07 -22.97 -3.52
N SER A 105 11.57 -23.56 -4.62
CA SER A 105 10.89 -24.85 -4.62
C SER A 105 11.85 -26.02 -4.49
#